data_AF-A0A353ILB4-F1
#
_entry.id   AF-A0A353ILB4-F1
#
_cell.length_a   1.000
_cell.length_b   1.000
_cell.length_c   1.000
_cell.angle_alpha   90.00
_cell.angle_beta   90.00
_cell.angle_gamma   90.00
#
_symmetry.space_group_name_H-M   'P 1'
#
loop_
_entity.id
_entity.type
_entity.pdbx_description
1 polymer ?
#
loop_
_entity_poly.entity_id
_entity_poly.type
_entity_poly.pdbx_seq_one_letter_code
_entity_poly.pdbx_strand_id
1 'polypeptide(L)' 'ELLADVNAQPPMGIEGVDALDKGKDHGGKLGYGALGIGGLKLKLHRECIAKMFESSEGVYDAEEIYALAKEMA' A
#
# COMPACT_ATOMS: atom_id res chain seq x y z
N GLU A 1 -7.52 -13.53 -10.31
CA GLU A 1 -6.30 -13.65 -9.47
C GLU A 1 -5.71 -12.25 -9.26
N LEU A 2 -4.96 -12.00 -8.19
CA LEU A 2 -4.37 -10.68 -7.90
C LEU A 2 -2.86 -10.80 -7.75
N LEU A 3 -2.13 -9.85 -8.34
CA LEU A 3 -0.69 -9.71 -8.29
C LEU A 3 -0.34 -8.36 -7.64
N ALA A 4 0.61 -8.37 -6.71
CA ALA A 4 1.07 -7.17 -6.04
C ALA A 4 2.60 -7.17 -5.94
N ASP A 5 3.24 -6.17 -6.53
CA ASP A 5 4.69 -5.97 -6.47
C ASP A 5 5.01 -4.76 -5.58
N VAL A 6 5.99 -4.91 -4.69
CA VAL A 6 6.48 -3.85 -3.80
C VAL A 6 7.86 -3.33 -4.19
N ASN A 7 8.48 -3.88 -5.25
CA ASN A 7 9.70 -3.34 -5.83
C ASN A 7 9.38 -2.19 -6.79
N ALA A 8 9.85 -0.98 -6.48
CA ALA A 8 9.67 0.19 -7.36
C ALA A 8 10.88 0.43 -8.29
N GLN A 9 11.96 -0.34 -8.14
CA GLN A 9 13.18 -0.16 -8.90
C GLN A 9 13.32 -1.21 -10.00
N PRO A 10 13.52 -0.84 -11.28
CA PRO A 10 13.73 -1.79 -12.35
C PRO A 10 14.97 -2.70 -12.15
N PRO A 11 14.92 -3.97 -12.58
CA PRO A 11 13.75 -4.65 -13.14
C PRO A 11 12.68 -4.89 -12.06
N MET A 12 11.40 -4.83 -12.48
CA MET A 12 10.27 -5.05 -11.56
C MET A 12 10.33 -6.45 -10.95
N GLY A 13 9.77 -6.61 -9.75
CA GLY A 13 9.70 -7.90 -9.06
C GLY A 13 8.73 -8.87 -9.73
N ILE A 14 7.67 -8.35 -10.36
CA ILE A 14 6.72 -9.14 -11.16
C ILE A 14 6.75 -8.67 -12.60
N GLU A 15 7.07 -9.57 -13.52
CA GLU A 15 7.05 -9.30 -14.95
C GLU A 15 5.62 -8.96 -15.43
N GLY A 16 5.49 -7.94 -16.26
CA GLY A 16 4.22 -7.49 -16.82
C GLY A 16 3.38 -6.58 -15.92
N VAL A 17 3.72 -6.44 -14.63
CA VAL A 17 3.09 -5.46 -13.72
C VAL A 17 3.90 -4.16 -13.76
N ASP A 18 3.24 -3.05 -14.11
CA ASP A 18 3.88 -1.72 -14.09
C ASP A 18 3.91 -1.17 -12.66
N ALA A 19 4.94 -0.40 -12.30
CA ALA A 19 5.07 0.20 -10.97
C ALA A 19 3.86 1.06 -10.58
N LEU A 20 3.16 1.69 -11.54
CA LEU A 20 2.00 2.54 -11.33
C LEU A 20 0.67 1.79 -11.35
N ASP A 21 0.66 0.48 -11.63
CA ASP A 21 -0.58 -0.28 -11.69
C ASP A 21 -1.34 -0.21 -10.37
N LYS A 22 -2.65 0.01 -10.45
CA LYS A 22 -3.55 0.11 -9.30
C LYS A 22 -4.87 -0.60 -9.62
N GLY A 23 -4.86 -1.93 -9.57
CA GLY A 23 -6.01 -2.76 -9.93
C GLY A 23 -6.23 -2.85 -11.44
N LYS A 24 -5.15 -2.78 -12.22
CA LYS A 24 -5.22 -2.88 -13.68
C LYS A 24 -5.41 -4.34 -14.10
N ASP A 25 -6.27 -4.59 -15.10
CA ASP A 25 -6.45 -5.95 -15.63
C ASP A 25 -5.30 -6.37 -16.55
N HIS A 26 -4.80 -7.58 -16.31
CA HIS A 26 -3.77 -8.27 -17.07
C HIS A 26 -4.26 -9.68 -17.43
N GLY A 27 -5.27 -9.76 -18.30
CA GLY A 27 -5.84 -11.03 -18.78
C GLY A 27 -6.68 -11.72 -17.72
N GLY A 28 -7.54 -10.98 -17.02
CA GLY A 28 -8.39 -11.50 -15.94
C GLY A 28 -7.70 -11.56 -14.57
N LYS A 29 -6.51 -10.97 -14.45
CA LYS A 29 -5.78 -10.82 -13.19
C LYS A 29 -5.61 -9.33 -12.87
N LEU A 30 -5.79 -8.95 -11.61
CA LEU A 30 -5.60 -7.56 -11.18
C LEU A 30 -4.14 -7.34 -10.76
N GLY A 31 -3.45 -6.39 -11.38
CA GLY A 31 -2.10 -5.97 -11.05
C GLY A 31 -2.07 -4.73 -10.16
N TYR A 32 -1.21 -4.76 -9.14
CA TYR A 32 -0.85 -3.63 -8.29
C TYR A 32 0.67 -3.47 -8.27
N GLY A 33 1.17 -2.32 -8.69
CA GLY A 33 2.59 -1.97 -8.67
C GLY A 33 2.99 -1.21 -7.42
N ALA A 34 4.30 -1.15 -7.19
CA ALA A 34 4.88 -0.59 -5.97
C ALA A 34 4.56 0.89 -5.74
N LEU A 35 4.42 1.70 -6.79
CA LEU A 35 4.01 3.11 -6.70
C LEU A 35 2.49 3.25 -6.55
N GLY A 36 1.70 2.34 -7.15
CA GLY A 36 0.27 2.24 -6.91
C GLY A 36 -0.05 1.96 -5.44
N ILE A 37 0.68 1.03 -4.83
CA ILE A 37 0.63 0.70 -3.39
C ILE A 37 1.26 1.81 -2.54
N GLY A 38 2.40 2.33 -2.98
CA GLY A 38 3.20 3.36 -2.29
C GLY A 38 2.43 4.64 -2.02
N GLY A 39 1.48 5.01 -2.89
CA GLY A 39 0.58 6.14 -2.68
C GLY A 39 -0.30 5.99 -1.43
N LEU A 40 -0.90 4.81 -1.21
CA LEU A 40 -1.66 4.52 0.02
C LEU A 40 -0.73 4.47 1.23
N LYS A 41 0.42 3.77 1.11
CA LYS A 41 1.42 3.68 2.18
C LYS A 41 1.87 5.05 2.69
N LEU A 42 2.09 6.01 1.80
CA LEU A 42 2.56 7.34 2.21
C LEU A 42 1.48 8.15 2.94
N LYS A 43 0.21 8.02 2.53
CA LYS A 43 -0.92 8.63 3.23
C LYS A 43 -1.12 7.99 4.60
N LEU A 44 -1.16 6.66 4.66
CA LEU A 44 -1.31 5.88 5.89
C LEU A 44 -0.22 6.20 6.91
N HIS A 45 1.05 6.21 6.49
CA HIS A 45 2.17 6.54 7.37
C HIS A 45 2.00 7.93 8.00
N ARG A 46 1.65 8.95 7.20
CA ARG A 46 1.45 10.31 7.71
C ARG A 46 0.31 10.38 8.71
N GLU A 47 -0.78 9.66 8.44
CA GLU A 47 -1.92 9.56 9.35
C GLU A 47 -1.52 8.91 10.69
N CYS A 48 -0.80 7.77 10.67
CA CYS A 48 -0.31 7.14 11.90
C CYS A 48 0.52 8.11 12.77
N ILE A 49 1.42 8.89 12.15
CA ILE A 49 2.21 9.90 12.86
C ILE A 49 1.33 11.00 13.43
N ALA A 50 0.31 11.47 12.69
CA ALA A 50 -0.62 12.47 13.21
C ALA A 50 -1.39 11.95 14.45
N LYS A 51 -1.87 10.70 14.39
CA LYS A 51 -2.61 10.08 15.49
C LYS A 51 -1.79 9.83 16.75
N MET A 52 -0.47 9.69 16.65
CA MET A 52 0.41 9.63 17.82
C MET A 52 0.37 10.91 18.67
N PHE A 53 -0.08 12.05 18.11
CA PHE A 53 -0.27 13.29 18.86
C PHE A 53 -1.70 13.50 19.36
N GLU A 54 -2.63 12.60 19.06
CA GLU A 54 -4.02 12.65 19.55
C GLU A 54 -4.17 11.99 20.94
N SER A 55 -3.30 11.04 21.29
CA SER A 55 -3.30 10.35 22.58
C SER A 55 -1.91 9.84 22.96
N SER A 56 -1.59 9.80 24.25
CA SER A 56 -0.36 9.22 24.80
C SER A 56 -0.42 7.69 25.00
N GLU A 57 -1.57 7.06 24.76
CA GLU A 57 -1.79 5.63 24.97
C GLU A 57 -1.71 4.81 23.68
N GLY A 58 -1.72 5.48 22.52
CA GLY A 58 -1.77 4.81 21.21
C GLY A 58 -0.50 4.01 20.92
N VAL A 59 -0.67 2.74 20.55
CA VAL A 59 0.36 1.89 19.97
C VAL A 59 -0.06 1.59 18.54
N TYR A 60 0.82 1.84 17.57
CA TYR A 60 0.54 1.64 16.15
C TYR A 60 1.48 0.56 15.62
N ASP A 61 1.07 -0.70 15.72
CA ASP A 61 1.75 -1.84 15.11
C ASP A 61 0.88 -2.42 13.98
N ALA A 62 1.20 -3.61 13.49
CA ALA A 62 0.55 -4.22 12.33
C ALA A 62 -0.98 -4.22 12.41
N GLU A 63 -1.57 -4.56 13.56
CA GLU A 63 -3.02 -4.63 13.77
C GLU A 63 -3.69 -3.25 13.59
N GLU A 64 -3.25 -2.23 14.30
CA GLU A 64 -3.84 -0.88 14.25
C GLU A 64 -3.55 -0.20 12.91
N ILE A 65 -2.34 -0.36 12.38
CA ILE A 65 -1.95 0.21 11.09
C ILE A 65 -2.77 -0.43 9.97
N TYR A 66 -2.99 -1.75 10.01
CA TYR A 66 -3.80 -2.44 9.01
C TYR A 66 -5.29 -2.10 9.11
N ALA A 67 -5.83 -1.98 10.33
CA ALA A 67 -7.20 -1.52 10.54
C ALA A 67 -7.42 -0.14 9.91
N LEU A 68 -6.53 0.81 10.18
CA LEU A 68 -6.56 2.15 9.59
C LEU A 68 -6.37 2.10 8.06
N ALA A 69 -5.48 1.24 7.55
CA ALA A 69 -5.29 1.07 6.11
C ALA A 69 -6.59 0.68 5.39
N LYS A 70 -7.41 -0.19 6.01
CA LYS A 70 -8.70 -0.63 5.45
C LYS A 70 -9.75 0.47 5.42
N GLU A 71 -9.67 1.46 6.31
CA GLU A 71 -10.55 2.63 6.30
C GLU A 71 -10.16 3.63 5.18
N MET A 72 -8.89 3.64 4.78
CA MET A 72 -8.33 4.58 3.80
C MET A 72 -8.28 4.05 2.35
N ALA A 73 -8.48 2.74 2.14
CA ALA A 73 -8.26 2.05 0.87
C ALA A 73 -9.46 2.09 -0.09
#